data_AF-A0AAU7ZHF8-F1
#
_entry.id   AF-A0AAU7ZHF8-F1
#
_cell.length_a   1.000
_cell.length_b   1.000
_cell.length_c   1.000
_cell.angle_alpha   90.00
_cell.angle_beta   90.00
_cell.angle_gamma   90.00
#
_symmetry.space_group_name_H-M   'P 1'
#
loop_
_entity.id
_entity.type
_entity.pdbx_description
1 polymer ?
#
loop_
_entity_poly.entity_id
_entity_poly.type
_entity_poly.pdbx_seq_one_letter_code
_entity_poly.pdbx_strand_id
1 'polypeptide(L)'
;MRISREEFNQAIGEALSALRVERGFSQAEVAEGINAIPEVDRQERSTRAVAAYAALSIILRNEQGLTQEELAKRSQVPVEFVCDLEAGKDPNPDFYFLYCLSIGFDLSFMEFAHRAEELSDIPDEVLLVNEAKEDGEQS
;
A
#
# COMPACT_ATOMS: atom_id res chain seq x y z
N MET A 1 21.39 -0.22 9.79
CA MET A 1 21.53 1.16 9.28
C MET A 1 20.21 1.50 8.61
N ARG A 2 19.51 2.54 9.08
CA ARG A 2 18.20 2.92 8.54
C ARG A 2 18.42 4.00 7.51
N ILE A 3 17.94 3.80 6.29
CA ILE A 3 17.94 4.84 5.26
C ILE A 3 16.97 5.94 5.68
N SER A 4 17.38 7.19 5.51
CA SER A 4 16.49 8.35 5.66
C SER A 4 15.44 8.36 4.56
N ARG A 5 14.38 9.16 4.75
CA ARG A 5 13.36 9.39 3.72
C ARG A 5 13.98 9.91 2.42
N GLU A 6 14.96 10.80 2.52
CA GLU A 6 15.64 11.37 1.35
C GLU A 6 16.45 10.31 0.60
N GLU A 7 17.25 9.51 1.33
CA GLU A 7 18.00 8.38 0.75
C GLU A 7 17.06 7.34 0.12
N PHE A 8 15.92 7.05 0.75
CA PHE A 8 14.91 6.14 0.21
C PHE A 8 14.33 6.65 -1.11
N ASN A 9 13.89 7.92 -1.14
CA ASN A 9 13.30 8.52 -2.33
C ASN A 9 14.32 8.60 -3.47
N GLN A 10 15.58 8.92 -3.15
CA GLN A 10 16.67 8.91 -4.12
C GLN A 10 16.90 7.49 -4.68
N ALA A 11 17.02 6.48 -3.81
CA ALA A 11 17.27 5.10 -4.22
C ALA A 11 16.15 4.55 -5.11
N ILE A 12 14.89 4.83 -4.79
CA ILE A 12 13.76 4.45 -5.65
C ILE A 12 13.82 5.17 -6.99
N GLY A 13 14.08 6.48 -7.00
CA GLY A 13 14.22 7.25 -8.25
C GLY A 13 15.31 6.71 -9.16
N GLU A 14 16.46 6.34 -8.59
CA GLU A 14 17.58 5.72 -9.30
C GLU A 14 17.19 4.33 -9.84
N ALA A 15 16.55 3.48 -9.03
CA ALA A 15 16.10 2.15 -9.44
C ALA A 15 15.07 2.20 -10.57
N LEU A 16 14.07 3.08 -10.48
CA LEU A 16 13.06 3.28 -11.53
C LEU A 16 13.70 3.82 -12.82
N SER A 17 14.67 4.72 -12.69
CA SER A 17 15.39 5.27 -13.83
C SER A 17 16.23 4.20 -14.53
N ALA A 18 16.92 3.35 -13.77
CA ALA A 18 17.68 2.22 -14.30
C ALA A 18 16.77 1.22 -15.02
N LEU A 19 15.65 0.83 -14.40
CA LEU A 19 14.68 -0.10 -14.98
C LEU A 19 14.09 0.43 -16.29
N ARG A 20 13.79 1.73 -16.35
CA ARG A 20 13.31 2.39 -17.57
C ARG A 20 14.32 2.24 -18.72
N VAL A 21 15.60 2.53 -18.43
CA VAL A 21 16.69 2.43 -19.42
C VAL A 21 16.93 0.98 -19.84
N GLU A 22 16.93 0.05 -18.90
CA GLU A 22 17.06 -1.39 -19.16
C GLU A 22 15.97 -1.91 -20.09
N ARG A 23 14.74 -1.45 -19.89
CA ARG A 23 13.59 -1.80 -20.75
C ARG A 23 13.54 -1.03 -22.07
N GLY A 24 14.52 -0.17 -22.34
CA GLY A 24 14.63 0.58 -23.59
C GLY A 24 13.62 1.72 -23.76
N PHE A 25 12.94 2.14 -22.68
CA PHE A 25 11.95 3.21 -22.75
C PHE A 25 12.58 4.59 -22.57
N SER A 26 12.15 5.55 -23.38
CA SER A 26 12.37 6.98 -23.13
C SER A 26 11.46 7.49 -21.99
N GLN A 27 11.77 8.66 -21.44
CA GLN A 27 10.88 9.30 -20.46
C GLN A 27 9.52 9.67 -21.08
N ALA A 28 9.50 10.08 -22.35
CA ALA A 28 8.27 10.42 -23.07
C ALA A 28 7.37 9.19 -23.23
N GLU A 29 7.92 8.05 -23.63
CA GLU A 29 7.15 6.80 -23.78
C GLU A 29 6.55 6.32 -22.44
N VAL A 30 7.29 6.44 -21.34
CA VAL A 30 6.74 6.12 -20.01
C VAL A 30 5.59 7.07 -19.65
N ALA A 31 5.76 8.38 -19.88
CA ALA A 31 4.73 9.37 -19.60
C ALA A 31 3.47 9.16 -20.45
N GLU A 32 3.64 8.86 -21.75
CA GLU A 32 2.54 8.52 -22.65
C GLU A 32 1.83 7.24 -22.21
N GLY A 33 2.57 6.18 -21.86
CA GLY A 33 2.00 4.93 -21.35
C GLY A 33 1.18 5.13 -20.07
N ILE A 34 1.69 5.93 -19.14
CA ILE A 34 0.94 6.30 -17.93
C ILE A 34 -0.34 7.05 -18.31
N ASN A 35 -0.24 8.07 -19.17
CA ASN A 35 -1.37 8.92 -19.58
C ASN A 35 -2.40 8.20 -20.48
N ALA A 36 -2.03 7.08 -21.11
CA ALA A 36 -2.95 6.25 -21.87
C ALA A 36 -3.91 5.44 -20.98
N ILE A 37 -3.60 5.27 -19.69
CA ILE A 37 -4.50 4.63 -18.73
C ILE A 37 -5.63 5.63 -18.40
N PRO A 38 -6.92 5.25 -18.59
CA PRO A 38 -8.05 6.11 -18.24
C PRO A 38 -7.95 6.60 -16.79
N GLU A 39 -8.27 7.88 -16.57
CA GLU A 39 -8.15 8.51 -15.24
C GLU A 39 -9.01 7.80 -14.19
N VAL A 40 -10.23 7.38 -14.56
CA VAL A 40 -11.13 6.63 -13.69
C VAL A 40 -10.49 5.31 -13.26
N ASP A 41 -9.95 4.54 -14.21
CA ASP A 41 -9.26 3.27 -13.93
C ASP A 41 -8.02 3.48 -13.05
N ARG A 42 -7.29 4.59 -13.26
CA ARG A 42 -6.12 4.92 -12.44
C ARG A 42 -6.51 5.26 -11.00
N GLN A 43 -7.55 6.06 -10.82
CA GLN A 43 -8.04 6.47 -9.51
C GLN A 43 -8.62 5.28 -8.74
N GLU A 44 -9.36 4.40 -9.42
CA GLU A 44 -9.92 3.19 -8.83
C GLU A 44 -8.82 2.23 -8.38
N ARG A 45 -7.84 1.94 -9.23
CA ARG A 45 -6.66 1.13 -8.87
C ARG A 45 -5.90 1.72 -7.69
N SER A 46 -5.67 3.03 -7.69
CA SER A 46 -5.01 3.72 -6.57
C SER A 46 -5.80 3.57 -5.28
N THR A 47 -7.12 3.74 -5.34
CA THR A 47 -7.99 3.64 -4.16
C THR A 47 -8.03 2.22 -3.61
N ARG A 48 -8.15 1.20 -4.48
CA ARG A 48 -8.08 -0.21 -4.07
C ARG A 48 -6.75 -0.56 -3.40
N ALA A 49 -5.63 -0.11 -3.98
CA ALA A 49 -4.31 -0.34 -3.39
C ALA A 49 -4.21 0.27 -1.99
N VAL A 50 -4.67 1.51 -1.80
CA VAL A 50 -4.66 2.18 -0.49
C VAL A 50 -5.55 1.45 0.52
N ALA A 51 -6.77 1.05 0.10
CA ALA A 51 -7.68 0.27 0.94
C ALA A 51 -7.06 -1.08 1.35
N ALA A 52 -6.34 -1.73 0.44
CA ALA A 52 -5.64 -2.97 0.72
C ALA A 52 -4.51 -2.80 1.73
N TYR A 53 -3.70 -1.74 1.62
CA TYR A 53 -2.68 -1.42 2.64
C TYR A 53 -3.29 -1.12 4.01
N ALA A 54 -4.41 -0.38 4.04
CA ALA A 54 -5.13 -0.10 5.28
C ALA A 54 -5.66 -1.40 5.93
N ALA A 55 -6.34 -2.25 5.16
CA ALA A 55 -6.85 -3.53 5.62
C ALA A 55 -5.72 -4.45 6.10
N LEU A 56 -4.63 -4.55 5.34
CA LEU A 56 -3.46 -5.35 5.70
C LEU A 56 -2.81 -4.84 7.00
N SER A 57 -2.68 -3.51 7.18
CA SER A 57 -2.18 -2.93 8.42
C SER A 57 -3.02 -3.37 9.62
N ILE A 58 -4.36 -3.27 9.51
CA ILE A 58 -5.29 -3.67 10.57
C ILE A 58 -5.14 -5.17 10.89
N ILE A 59 -5.13 -6.02 9.86
CA ILE A 59 -5.01 -7.49 10.01
C ILE A 59 -3.72 -7.83 10.73
N LEU A 60 -2.57 -7.41 10.20
CA LEU A 60 -1.25 -7.74 10.76
C LEU A 60 -1.09 -7.16 12.18
N ARG A 61 -1.58 -5.94 12.41
CA ARG A 61 -1.53 -5.30 13.73
C ARG A 61 -2.33 -6.10 14.76
N ASN A 62 -3.54 -6.54 14.41
CA ASN A 62 -4.40 -7.34 15.27
C ASN A 62 -3.82 -8.74 15.52
N GLU A 63 -3.25 -9.39 14.50
CA GLU A 63 -2.56 -10.69 14.61
C GLU A 63 -1.37 -10.62 15.59
N GLN A 64 -0.66 -9.49 15.63
CA GLN A 64 0.45 -9.26 16.54
C GLN A 64 0.02 -8.69 17.90
N GLY A 65 -1.28 -8.47 18.12
CA GLY A 65 -1.83 -7.92 19.37
C GLY A 65 -1.37 -6.50 19.68
N LEU A 66 -1.08 -5.70 18.65
CA LEU A 66 -0.55 -4.34 18.79
C LEU A 66 -1.66 -3.28 18.76
N THR A 67 -1.47 -2.23 19.54
CA THR A 67 -2.20 -0.96 19.36
C THR A 67 -1.60 -0.15 18.20
N GLN A 68 -2.32 0.85 17.69
CA GLN A 68 -1.82 1.75 16.65
C GLN A 68 -0.57 2.51 17.12
N GLU A 69 -0.53 2.92 18.38
CA GLU A 69 0.63 3.60 18.98
C GLU A 69 1.85 2.68 19.06
N GLU A 70 1.66 1.42 19.46
CA GLU A 70 2.74 0.44 19.51
C GLU A 70 3.28 0.11 18.12
N LEU A 71 2.40 -0.06 17.13
CA LEU A 71 2.80 -0.25 15.74
C LEU A 71 3.57 0.97 15.23
N ALA A 72 3.08 2.18 15.47
CA ALA A 72 3.74 3.42 15.07
C ALA A 72 5.14 3.53 15.70
N LYS A 73 5.27 3.22 16.98
CA LYS A 73 6.55 3.22 17.71
C LYS A 73 7.51 2.17 17.17
N ARG A 74 7.05 0.95 16.93
CA ARG A 74 7.86 -0.16 16.39
C ARG A 74 8.33 0.14 14.97
N SER A 75 7.44 0.71 14.16
CA SER A 75 7.71 1.18 12.80
C SER A 75 8.44 2.52 12.78
N GLN A 76 8.57 3.20 13.92
CA GLN A 76 9.14 4.54 14.05
C GLN A 76 8.56 5.52 13.01
N VAL A 77 7.23 5.55 12.91
CA VAL A 77 6.44 6.49 12.10
C VAL A 77 5.56 7.32 13.04
N PRO A 78 5.02 8.46 12.60
CA PRO A 78 4.02 9.19 13.38
C PRO A 78 2.81 8.31 13.69
N VAL A 79 2.25 8.44 14.90
CA VAL A 79 1.05 7.69 15.30
C VAL A 79 -0.12 8.07 14.40
N GLU A 80 -0.20 9.35 14.04
CA GLU A 80 -1.21 9.92 13.15
C GLU A 80 -1.19 9.24 11.78
N PHE A 81 -0.02 8.88 11.25
CA PHE A 81 0.08 8.16 9.98
C PHE A 81 -0.61 6.80 10.05
N VAL A 82 -0.39 6.04 11.13
CA VAL A 82 -1.05 4.73 11.31
C VAL A 82 -2.56 4.91 11.45
N CYS A 83 -2.98 5.87 12.26
CA CYS A 83 -4.41 6.16 12.47
C CYS A 83 -5.11 6.57 11.16
N ASP A 84 -4.49 7.45 10.37
CA ASP A 84 -5.09 7.98 9.15
C ASP A 84 -5.06 6.97 8.00
N LEU A 85 -4.01 6.13 7.92
CA LEU A 85 -3.95 4.98 7.01
C LEU A 85 -5.08 4.00 7.32
N GLU A 86 -5.18 3.53 8.56
CA GLU A 86 -6.19 2.52 8.94
C GLU A 86 -7.63 3.06 8.88
N ALA A 87 -7.81 4.38 9.02
CA ALA A 87 -9.10 5.03 8.83
C ALA A 87 -9.41 5.38 7.36
N GLY A 88 -8.50 5.10 6.43
CA GLY A 88 -8.67 5.42 5.00
C GLY A 88 -8.81 6.91 4.70
N LYS A 89 -8.21 7.79 5.52
CA LYS A 89 -8.34 9.24 5.37
C LYS A 89 -7.36 9.84 4.36
N ASP A 90 -6.24 9.17 4.13
CA ASP A 90 -5.21 9.60 3.17
C ASP A 90 -5.29 8.75 1.90
N PRO A 91 -5.76 9.30 0.76
CA PRO A 91 -5.81 8.57 -0.51
C PRO A 91 -4.44 8.43 -1.19
N ASN A 92 -3.38 9.00 -0.62
CA ASN A 92 -2.02 8.89 -1.14
C ASN A 92 -0.98 8.82 0.01
N PRO A 93 -0.97 7.71 0.77
CA PRO A 93 -0.08 7.56 1.92
C PRO A 93 1.40 7.60 1.51
N ASP A 94 2.22 8.18 2.39
CA ASP A 94 3.66 8.30 2.18
C ASP A 94 4.33 6.91 2.06
N PHE A 95 4.89 6.64 0.88
CA PHE A 95 5.48 5.34 0.55
C PHE A 95 6.68 4.98 1.44
N TYR A 96 7.44 5.97 1.93
CA TYR A 96 8.51 5.72 2.90
C TYR A 96 7.95 5.24 4.24
N PHE A 97 6.78 5.74 4.65
CA PHE A 97 6.14 5.27 5.88
C PHE A 97 5.49 3.89 5.71
N LEU A 98 4.95 3.56 4.53
CA LEU A 98 4.57 2.17 4.21
C LEU A 98 5.77 1.22 4.26
N TYR A 99 6.92 1.65 3.74
CA TYR A 99 8.18 0.91 3.87
C TYR A 99 8.58 0.71 5.35
N CYS A 100 8.43 1.75 6.18
CA CYS A 100 8.72 1.65 7.61
C CYS A 100 7.74 0.71 8.34
N LEU A 101 6.47 0.67 7.93
CA LEU A 101 5.47 -0.25 8.48
C LEU A 101 5.85 -1.72 8.25
N SER A 102 6.37 -2.06 7.06
CA SER A 102 6.79 -3.45 6.81
C SER A 102 7.85 -3.92 7.81
N ILE A 103 8.79 -3.03 8.17
CA ILE A 103 9.80 -3.29 9.22
C ILE A 103 9.12 -3.46 10.58
N GLY A 104 8.13 -2.62 10.88
CA GLY A 104 7.33 -2.73 12.11
C GLY A 104 6.62 -4.07 12.26
N PHE A 105 6.19 -4.66 11.15
CA PHE A 105 5.59 -5.99 11.12
C PHE A 105 6.59 -7.14 11.08
N ASP A 106 7.90 -6.86 11.03
CA ASP A 106 8.97 -7.84 10.81
C ASP A 106 8.86 -8.57 9.47
N LEU A 107 8.45 -7.83 8.43
CA LEU A 107 8.31 -8.32 7.05
C LEU A 107 9.28 -7.60 6.12
N SER A 108 9.70 -8.31 5.06
CA SER A 108 10.32 -7.64 3.92
C SER A 108 9.30 -6.72 3.24
N PHE A 109 9.77 -5.62 2.65
CA PHE A 109 8.86 -4.72 1.93
C PHE A 109 8.17 -5.41 0.74
N MET A 110 8.88 -6.30 0.04
CA MET A 110 8.32 -7.09 -1.07
C MET A 110 7.17 -7.98 -0.61
N GLU A 111 7.32 -8.63 0.55
CA GLU A 111 6.26 -9.47 1.10
C GLU A 111 5.04 -8.63 1.54
N PHE A 112 5.28 -7.50 2.19
CA PHE A 112 4.21 -6.58 2.59
C PHE A 112 3.45 -6.04 1.36
N ALA A 113 4.18 -5.61 0.32
CA ALA A 113 3.58 -5.12 -0.92
C ALA A 113 2.80 -6.21 -1.66
N HIS A 114 3.33 -7.43 -1.77
CA HIS A 114 2.65 -8.54 -2.43
C HIS A 114 1.34 -8.91 -1.73
N ARG A 115 1.32 -8.96 -0.40
CA ARG A 115 0.08 -9.23 0.35
C ARG A 115 -0.97 -8.13 0.14
N ALA A 116 -0.54 -6.87 0.01
CA ALA A 116 -1.46 -5.78 -0.31
C ALA A 116 -1.98 -5.87 -1.76
N GLU A 117 -1.12 -6.25 -2.71
CA GLU A 117 -1.50 -6.47 -4.11
C GLU A 117 -2.55 -7.59 -4.23
N GLU A 118 -2.33 -8.73 -3.55
CA GLU A 118 -3.27 -9.85 -3.50
C GLU A 118 -4.66 -9.44 -2.98
N LEU A 119 -4.71 -8.56 -1.98
CA LEU A 119 -5.97 -8.01 -1.46
C LEU A 119 -6.62 -7.03 -2.45
N SER A 120 -5.82 -6.23 -3.17
CA SER A 120 -6.32 -5.25 -4.14
C SER A 120 -6.84 -5.89 -5.44
N ASP A 121 -6.36 -7.09 -5.76
CA ASP A 121 -6.71 -7.85 -6.95
C ASP A 121 -7.95 -8.76 -6.76
N ILE A 122 -8.54 -8.78 -5.56
CA ILE A 122 -9.78 -9.54 -5.32
C ILE A 122 -10.90 -8.95 -6.22
N PRO A 123 -11.54 -9.78 -7.07
CA PRO A 123 -12.62 -9.31 -7.94
C PRO A 123 -13.85 -8.83 -7.15
N ASP A 124 -14.53 -7.79 -7.64
CA ASP A 124 -15.73 -7.24 -6.99
C ASP A 124 -16.83 -8.28 -6.80
N GLU A 125 -16.97 -9.22 -7.74
CA GLU A 125 -17.97 -10.28 -7.66
C GLU A 125 -17.75 -11.18 -6.45
N VAL A 126 -16.51 -11.32 -5.98
CA VAL A 126 -16.17 -12.10 -4.80
C VAL A 126 -16.45 -11.30 -3.53
N LEU A 127 -16.14 -10.00 -3.52
CA LEU A 127 -16.37 -9.11 -2.38
C LEU A 127 -17.87 -8.95 -2.08
N LEU A 128 -18.67 -8.71 -3.12
CA LEU A 128 -20.11 -8.45 -3.00
C LEU A 128 -20.94 -9.71 -2.61
N VAL A 129 -20.40 -10.92 -2.84
CA VAL A 129 -21.06 -12.17 -2.43
C VAL A 129 -20.94 -12.42 -0.92
N ASN A 130 -19.91 -11.89 -0.27
CA ASN A 130 -19.72 -12.06 1.17
C ASN A 130 -20.67 -11.16 1.99
N GLU A 131 -20.94 -9.93 1.53
CA GLU A 131 -21.91 -9.03 2.17
C GLU A 131 -23.33 -9.63 2.17
N ALA A 132 -23.74 -10.26 1.06
CA ALA A 132 -25.06 -10.88 0.95
C ALA A 132 -25.29 -12.10 1.86
N LYS A 133 -24.23 -12.70 2.41
CA LYS A 133 -24.32 -13.83 3.36
C LYS A 133 -24.38 -13.37 4.81
N GLU A 134 -23.74 -12.25 5.16
CA GLU A 134 -23.78 -11.71 6.53
C GLU A 134 -25.17 -11.18 6.90
N ASP A 135 -25.94 -10.69 5.91
CA ASP A 135 -27.34 -10.29 6.10
C ASP A 135 -28.32 -11.47 6.23
N GLY A 136 -27.85 -12.71 6.03
CA GLY A 136 -28.68 -13.93 6.03
C GLY A 136 -28.66 -14.75 7.32
N GLU A 137 -27.80 -14.43 8.30
CA GLU A 137 -27.62 -15.21 9.54
C GLU A 137 -28.11 -14.50 10.82
N GLN A 138 -29.02 -13.53 10.69
CA GLN A 138 -29.83 -13.06 11.82
C GLN A 138 -31.29 -13.53 11.69
N SER A 139 -31.57 -14.77 12.06
CA SER A 139 -32.93 -15.27 12.34
C SER A 139 -32.93 -16.36 13.38
#